data_AF-A0A813A5Y4-F1
#
_entry.id   AF-A0A813A5Y4-F1
#
_cell.length_a   1.000
_cell.length_b   1.000
_cell.length_c   1.000
_cell.angle_alpha   90.00
_cell.angle_beta   90.00
_cell.angle_gamma   90.00
#
_symmetry.space_group_name_H-M   'P 1'
#
loop_
_entity.id
_entity.type
_entity.pdbx_description
1 polymer ?
#
loop_
_entity_poly.entity_id
_entity_poly.type
_entity_poly.pdbx_seq_one_letter_code
_entity_poly.pdbx_strand_id
1 'polypeptide(L)'
;NFGLKPNIGLQVRKLDRKGKKSDGPVLRSCQEQVIPRCFSTTEDFFREKKIQTKLEPWKIPAGMSPEEATKQLTELIESYPPGHDGVDAGGFRLLQTLPTYLYGQFASFIGLISDVEFAVMENGDVQVRSALRSMAPDAFGNVQTPPDSLLNAKRLNWFSERLRKMGWAAPEITEQTHPEYFAENMKAGLKTVGLEFMPEREEDGKPEYW
;
A
#
# COMPACT_ATOMS: atom_id res chain seq x y z
N ASN A 1 -16.69 10.54 15.89
CA ASN A 1 -16.71 9.41 14.92
C ASN A 1 -16.85 9.95 13.50
N PHE A 2 -15.77 10.50 12.92
CA PHE A 2 -15.72 10.92 11.51
C PHE A 2 -14.57 10.22 10.77
N GLY A 3 -14.28 8.96 11.13
CA GLY A 3 -13.43 8.09 10.32
C GLY A 3 -14.32 7.25 9.42
N LEU A 4 -14.24 7.43 8.11
CA LEU A 4 -14.80 6.46 7.17
C LEU A 4 -14.29 5.07 7.56
N LYS A 5 -15.18 4.07 7.62
CA LYS A 5 -14.76 2.69 7.88
C LYS A 5 -13.73 2.30 6.80
N PRO A 6 -12.58 1.72 7.18
CA PRO A 6 -11.57 1.32 6.20
C PRO A 6 -12.18 0.31 5.22
N ASN A 7 -12.05 0.58 3.93
CA ASN A 7 -12.51 -0.29 2.85
C ASN A 7 -11.46 -1.38 2.58
N ILE A 8 -11.33 -2.29 3.55
CA ILE A 8 -10.32 -3.36 3.61
C ILE A 8 -10.96 -4.76 3.49
N GLY A 9 -10.12 -5.77 3.35
CA GLY A 9 -10.43 -7.18 3.35
C GLY A 9 -10.70 -7.76 1.96
N LEU A 10 -10.89 -9.08 1.97
CA LEU A 10 -11.33 -9.84 0.82
C LEU A 10 -12.81 -9.61 0.52
N GLN A 11 -13.15 -9.57 -0.77
CA GLN A 11 -14.52 -9.55 -1.29
C GLN A 11 -14.72 -10.70 -2.29
N VAL A 12 -15.83 -11.39 -2.19
CA VAL A 12 -16.23 -12.39 -3.20
C VAL A 12 -16.78 -11.63 -4.41
N ARG A 13 -16.11 -11.71 -5.55
CA ARG A 13 -16.62 -11.13 -6.80
C ARG A 13 -17.63 -12.08 -7.43
N LYS A 14 -18.81 -11.58 -7.80
CA LYS A 14 -19.74 -12.34 -8.65
C LYS A 14 -19.25 -12.40 -10.09
N LEU A 15 -18.68 -11.28 -10.58
CA LEU A 15 -18.05 -11.15 -11.88
C LEU A 15 -16.82 -10.22 -11.77
N ASP A 16 -15.81 -10.44 -12.61
CA ASP A 16 -14.71 -9.50 -12.82
C ASP A 16 -15.16 -8.30 -13.68
N ARG A 17 -14.25 -7.34 -13.89
CA ARG A 17 -14.50 -6.15 -14.73
C ARG A 17 -14.85 -6.46 -16.20
N LYS A 18 -14.63 -7.71 -16.66
CA LYS A 18 -14.94 -8.18 -18.02
C LYS A 18 -16.24 -9.01 -18.06
N GLY A 19 -16.98 -9.07 -16.95
CA GLY A 19 -18.21 -9.87 -16.85
C GLY A 19 -17.94 -11.38 -16.80
N LYS A 20 -16.71 -11.80 -16.51
CA LYS A 20 -16.38 -13.22 -16.30
C LYS A 20 -16.62 -13.59 -14.84
N LYS A 21 -17.04 -14.82 -14.56
CA LYS A 21 -17.11 -15.32 -13.17
C LYS A 21 -15.75 -15.12 -12.49
N SER A 22 -15.77 -14.61 -11.26
CA SER A 22 -14.52 -14.53 -10.51
C SER A 22 -14.04 -15.93 -10.13
N ASP A 23 -12.74 -16.06 -10.05
CA ASP A 23 -11.97 -17.23 -9.65
C ASP A 23 -11.81 -17.34 -8.13
N GLY A 24 -12.40 -16.43 -7.34
CA GLY A 24 -12.35 -16.49 -5.89
C GLY A 24 -12.48 -15.13 -5.19
N PRO A 25 -12.23 -15.10 -3.87
CA PRO A 25 -12.15 -13.86 -3.12
C PRO A 25 -10.96 -13.02 -3.58
N VAL A 26 -11.12 -11.70 -3.58
CA VAL A 26 -10.06 -10.76 -3.97
C VAL A 26 -9.96 -9.59 -3.01
N LEU A 27 -8.80 -8.96 -2.90
CA LEU A 27 -8.70 -7.71 -2.16
C LEU A 27 -9.59 -6.65 -2.81
N ARG A 28 -10.04 -5.69 -2.01
CA ARG A 28 -10.81 -4.56 -2.53
C ARG A 28 -9.98 -3.74 -3.53
N SER A 29 -10.67 -3.11 -4.48
CA SER A 29 -10.05 -2.17 -5.41
C SER A 29 -9.74 -0.82 -4.76
N CYS A 30 -8.95 -0.02 -5.45
CA CYS A 30 -8.69 1.37 -5.08
C CYS A 30 -9.95 2.22 -5.21
N GLN A 31 -10.31 2.95 -4.15
CA GLN A 31 -11.45 3.86 -4.19
C GLN A 31 -11.08 5.15 -4.91
N GLU A 32 -12.03 5.74 -5.63
CA GLU A 32 -11.81 6.96 -6.43
C GLU A 32 -11.18 8.10 -5.63
N GLN A 33 -11.55 8.26 -4.35
CA GLN A 33 -11.09 9.34 -3.48
C GLN A 33 -9.60 9.25 -3.09
N VAL A 34 -8.97 8.09 -3.32
CA VAL A 34 -7.57 7.84 -2.94
C VAL A 34 -6.66 7.58 -4.13
N ILE A 35 -7.19 7.62 -5.36
CA ILE A 35 -6.39 7.53 -6.59
C ILE A 35 -5.65 8.86 -6.82
N PRO A 36 -4.37 8.85 -7.24
CA PRO A 36 -3.52 7.69 -7.56
C PRO A 36 -2.78 7.08 -6.36
N ARG A 37 -2.98 7.54 -5.13
CA ARG A 37 -2.30 7.10 -3.88
C ARG A 37 -2.79 5.74 -3.36
N CYS A 38 -3.20 4.87 -4.29
CA CYS A 38 -3.59 3.52 -4.01
C CYS A 38 -3.08 2.61 -5.11
N PHE A 39 -2.50 1.50 -4.68
CA PHE A 39 -2.17 0.36 -5.52
C PHE A 39 -3.01 -0.84 -5.08
N SER A 40 -3.50 -1.62 -6.04
CA SER A 40 -4.19 -2.88 -5.76
C SER A 40 -4.01 -3.87 -6.91
N THR A 41 -3.85 -5.15 -6.60
CA THR A 41 -3.97 -6.22 -7.61
C THR A 41 -5.39 -6.36 -8.17
N THR A 42 -6.38 -5.75 -7.50
CA THR A 42 -7.77 -5.71 -7.93
C THR A 42 -8.11 -4.39 -8.61
N GLU A 43 -8.56 -4.49 -9.87
CA GLU A 43 -8.97 -3.35 -10.69
C GLU A 43 -10.49 -3.43 -11.01
N ASP A 44 -11.33 -2.71 -10.25
CA ASP A 44 -12.79 -2.67 -10.47
C ASP A 44 -13.34 -1.29 -10.89
N PHE A 45 -12.59 -0.19 -10.69
CA PHE A 45 -13.08 1.16 -10.99
C PHE A 45 -12.77 1.58 -12.44
N PHE A 46 -13.75 2.22 -13.10
CA PHE A 46 -13.90 2.19 -14.55
C PHE A 46 -13.66 3.52 -15.29
N ARG A 47 -13.31 4.63 -14.65
CA ARG A 47 -13.50 5.94 -15.33
C ARG A 47 -12.28 6.63 -15.91
N GLU A 48 -11.07 6.32 -15.46
CA GLU A 48 -9.89 6.95 -16.06
C GLU A 48 -8.88 5.89 -16.50
N LYS A 49 -8.98 5.48 -17.78
CA LYS A 49 -8.00 4.59 -18.45
C LYS A 49 -6.55 5.06 -18.33
N LYS A 50 -6.32 6.30 -17.90
CA LYS A 50 -5.01 6.90 -17.76
C LYS A 50 -4.37 6.57 -16.42
N ILE A 51 -5.10 6.53 -15.32
CA ILE A 51 -4.47 6.38 -14.01
C ILE A 51 -4.26 4.90 -13.70
N GLN A 52 -3.02 4.44 -13.84
CA GLN A 52 -2.65 3.08 -13.51
C GLN A 52 -2.52 2.90 -12.00
N THR A 53 -3.40 2.09 -11.41
CA THR A 53 -3.34 1.67 -9.99
C THR A 53 -3.19 0.15 -9.84
N LYS A 54 -3.32 -0.58 -10.95
CA LYS A 54 -3.30 -2.04 -10.96
C LYS A 54 -1.87 -2.55 -10.78
N LEU A 55 -1.67 -3.35 -9.74
CA LEU A 55 -0.49 -4.17 -9.58
C LEU A 55 -0.64 -5.51 -10.31
N GLU A 56 0.47 -6.04 -10.80
CA GLU A 56 0.56 -7.45 -11.10
C GLU A 56 0.64 -8.25 -9.78
N PRO A 57 -0.09 -9.38 -9.66
CA PRO A 57 0.03 -10.23 -8.48
C PRO A 57 1.47 -10.65 -8.23
N TRP A 58 1.88 -10.67 -6.97
CA TRP A 58 3.13 -11.33 -6.62
C TRP A 58 2.92 -12.84 -6.65
N LYS A 59 4.00 -13.62 -6.72
CA LYS A 59 3.93 -15.09 -6.63
C LYS A 59 4.93 -15.61 -5.62
N ILE A 60 4.45 -16.54 -4.80
CA ILE A 60 5.28 -17.27 -3.84
C ILE A 60 6.19 -18.27 -4.57
N PRO A 61 7.34 -18.65 -3.99
CA PRO A 61 8.20 -19.70 -4.53
C PRO A 61 7.44 -21.03 -4.73
N ALA A 62 7.81 -21.79 -5.76
CA ALA A 62 7.19 -23.08 -6.03
C ALA A 62 7.36 -24.04 -4.82
N GLY A 63 6.26 -24.67 -4.41
CA GLY A 63 6.24 -25.61 -3.28
C GLY A 63 6.05 -24.97 -1.91
N MET A 64 6.01 -23.63 -1.81
CA MET A 64 5.67 -22.92 -0.57
C MET A 64 4.15 -22.94 -0.34
N SER A 65 3.71 -23.19 0.90
CA SER A 65 2.28 -23.11 1.24
C SER A 65 1.81 -21.66 1.43
N PRO A 66 0.50 -21.37 1.29
CA PRO A 66 -0.04 -20.04 1.61
C PRO A 66 0.26 -19.55 3.03
N GLU A 67 0.24 -20.44 4.02
CA GLU A 67 0.54 -20.13 5.42
C GLU A 67 2.02 -19.84 5.65
N GLU A 68 2.91 -20.61 5.03
CA GLU A 68 4.35 -20.36 5.07
C GLU A 68 4.69 -19.00 4.46
N ALA A 69 4.09 -18.69 3.31
CA ALA A 69 4.22 -17.41 2.65
C ALA A 69 3.69 -16.24 3.51
N THR A 70 2.54 -16.42 4.16
CA THR A 70 1.95 -15.42 5.05
C THR A 70 2.81 -15.19 6.30
N LYS A 71 3.40 -16.26 6.85
CA LYS A 71 4.37 -16.15 7.95
C LYS A 71 5.60 -15.37 7.52
N GLN A 72 6.18 -15.68 6.35
CA GLN A 72 7.34 -14.95 5.83
C GLN A 72 7.03 -13.46 5.57
N LEU A 73 5.84 -13.14 5.04
CA LEU A 73 5.38 -11.76 4.90
C LEU A 73 5.25 -11.06 6.27
N THR A 74 4.75 -11.76 7.28
CA THR A 74 4.63 -11.23 8.65
C THR A 74 6.00 -10.87 9.20
N GLU A 75 6.96 -11.81 9.16
CA GLU A 75 8.33 -11.59 9.61
C GLU A 75 9.02 -10.44 8.83
N LEU A 76 8.77 -10.36 7.52
CA LEU A 76 9.31 -9.27 6.70
C LEU A 76 8.73 -7.91 7.10
N ILE A 77 7.43 -7.83 7.34
CA ILE A 77 6.79 -6.58 7.82
C ILE A 77 7.32 -6.22 9.20
N GLU A 78 7.46 -7.16 10.12
CA GLU A 78 8.01 -6.91 11.45
C GLU A 78 9.48 -6.44 11.41
N SER A 79 10.24 -6.85 10.39
CA SER A 79 11.61 -6.40 10.15
C SER A 79 11.72 -5.04 9.44
N TYR A 80 10.59 -4.45 9.01
CA TYR A 80 10.56 -3.18 8.29
C TYR A 80 11.09 -2.03 9.18
N PRO A 81 12.18 -1.34 8.81
CA PRO A 81 12.73 -0.25 9.60
C PRO A 81 11.92 1.03 9.35
N PRO A 82 11.09 1.52 10.29
CA PRO A 82 10.32 2.75 10.06
C PRO A 82 11.27 3.95 9.92
N GLY A 83 10.94 4.87 9.01
CA GLY A 83 11.73 6.09 8.76
C GLY A 83 12.87 5.93 7.75
N HIS A 84 13.19 4.71 7.30
CA HIS A 84 14.20 4.53 6.26
C HIS A 84 13.80 5.27 4.98
N ASP A 85 14.74 6.00 4.37
CA ASP A 85 14.52 6.84 3.18
C ASP A 85 13.34 7.85 3.29
N GLY A 86 13.04 8.26 4.52
CA GLY A 86 11.93 9.17 4.85
C GLY A 86 10.54 8.52 4.77
N VAL A 87 10.47 7.18 4.75
CA VAL A 87 9.23 6.42 4.58
C VAL A 87 8.72 5.93 5.94
N ASP A 88 7.46 6.21 6.24
CA ASP A 88 6.77 5.70 7.44
C ASP A 88 7.47 5.95 8.78
N ALA A 89 8.10 7.11 8.96
CA ALA A 89 8.78 7.43 10.22
C ALA A 89 7.85 7.54 11.45
N GLY A 90 6.53 7.56 11.24
CA GLY A 90 5.52 7.45 12.31
C GLY A 90 5.30 6.00 12.79
N GLY A 91 6.00 5.03 12.20
CA GLY A 91 5.89 3.62 12.57
C GLY A 91 4.81 2.86 11.79
N PHE A 92 4.61 1.61 12.18
CA PHE A 92 3.52 0.78 11.66
C PHE A 92 2.99 -0.15 12.74
N ARG A 93 1.83 -0.73 12.46
CA ARG A 93 1.21 -1.79 13.28
C ARG A 93 0.57 -2.83 12.39
N LEU A 94 0.79 -4.10 12.69
CA LEU A 94 -0.04 -5.19 12.19
C LEU A 94 -1.35 -5.20 12.99
N LEU A 95 -2.46 -5.24 12.27
CA LEU A 95 -3.82 -5.19 12.83
C LEU A 95 -4.54 -6.51 12.73
N GLN A 96 -4.20 -7.28 11.71
CA GLN A 96 -4.77 -8.59 11.48
C GLN A 96 -3.73 -9.48 10.82
N THR A 97 -3.53 -10.65 11.44
CA THR A 97 -2.68 -11.72 10.94
C THR A 97 -3.53 -12.99 10.95
N LEU A 98 -3.94 -13.43 9.78
CA LEU A 98 -4.67 -14.69 9.54
C LEU A 98 -3.77 -15.64 8.74
N PRO A 99 -4.11 -16.94 8.64
CA PRO A 99 -3.27 -17.91 7.92
C PRO A 99 -2.93 -17.51 6.48
N THR A 100 -3.81 -16.79 5.78
CA THR A 100 -3.63 -16.40 4.37
C THR A 100 -3.90 -14.91 4.11
N TYR A 101 -3.96 -14.09 5.16
CA TYR A 101 -4.27 -12.67 5.03
C TYR A 101 -3.58 -11.83 6.11
N LEU A 102 -2.97 -10.73 5.69
CA LEU A 102 -2.35 -9.73 6.55
C LEU A 102 -2.94 -8.36 6.29
N TYR A 103 -3.09 -7.58 7.35
CA TYR A 103 -3.42 -6.16 7.26
C TYR A 103 -2.65 -5.37 8.31
N GLY A 104 -2.01 -4.29 7.86
CA GLY A 104 -1.30 -3.34 8.70
C GLY A 104 -1.57 -1.89 8.32
N GLN A 105 -1.26 -0.99 9.24
CA GLN A 105 -1.27 0.45 9.03
C GLN A 105 0.14 1.00 9.16
N PHE A 106 0.53 1.85 8.22
CA PHE A 106 1.85 2.48 8.14
C PHE A 106 1.67 3.99 8.20
N ALA A 107 2.35 4.65 9.13
CA ALA A 107 2.21 6.08 9.39
C ALA A 107 3.49 6.83 8.98
N SER A 108 3.35 7.86 8.16
CA SER A 108 4.41 8.81 7.85
C SER A 108 4.69 9.77 9.00
N PHE A 109 5.82 10.48 8.94
CA PHE A 109 6.17 11.51 9.92
C PHE A 109 5.20 12.70 9.94
N ILE A 110 4.49 12.96 8.84
CA ILE A 110 3.46 14.01 8.73
C ILE A 110 2.04 13.50 9.05
N GLY A 111 1.91 12.29 9.59
CA GLY A 111 0.61 11.76 10.04
C GLY A 111 -0.26 11.15 8.94
N LEU A 112 0.23 11.00 7.71
CA LEU A 112 -0.46 10.20 6.69
C LEU A 112 -0.43 8.72 7.06
N ILE A 113 -1.59 8.06 7.06
CA ILE A 113 -1.74 6.64 7.40
C ILE A 113 -2.15 5.87 6.14
N SER A 114 -1.38 4.87 5.76
CA SER A 114 -1.70 3.95 4.68
C SER A 114 -2.15 2.60 5.22
N ASP A 115 -3.22 2.05 4.64
CA ASP A 115 -3.68 0.68 4.85
C ASP A 115 -2.94 -0.23 3.85
N VAL A 116 -2.27 -1.27 4.36
CA VAL A 116 -1.52 -2.25 3.55
C VAL A 116 -2.07 -3.64 3.82
N GLU A 117 -2.40 -4.36 2.76
CA GLU A 117 -3.01 -5.68 2.81
C GLU A 117 -2.28 -6.66 1.89
N PHE A 118 -2.14 -7.89 2.37
CA PHE A 118 -1.66 -9.03 1.60
C PHE A 118 -2.67 -10.17 1.75
N ALA A 119 -3.03 -10.83 0.64
CA ALA A 119 -3.79 -12.07 0.67
C ALA A 119 -3.09 -13.12 -0.17
N VAL A 120 -2.71 -14.23 0.43
CA VAL A 120 -2.04 -15.35 -0.26
C VAL A 120 -3.10 -16.35 -0.70
N MET A 121 -3.15 -16.60 -2.00
CA MET A 121 -4.15 -17.45 -2.64
C MET A 121 -3.64 -18.88 -2.74
N GLU A 122 -4.56 -19.84 -2.77
CA GLU A 122 -4.26 -21.28 -2.92
C GLU A 122 -3.43 -21.62 -4.18
N ASN A 123 -3.55 -20.80 -5.23
CA ASN A 123 -2.79 -20.97 -6.47
C ASN A 123 -1.36 -20.39 -6.41
N GLY A 124 -0.94 -19.87 -5.25
CA GLY A 124 0.36 -19.24 -5.03
C GLY A 124 0.47 -17.77 -5.47
N ASP A 125 -0.62 -17.18 -5.99
CA ASP A 125 -0.66 -15.74 -6.23
C ASP A 125 -0.85 -15.00 -4.90
N VAL A 126 -0.24 -13.81 -4.80
CA VAL A 126 -0.41 -12.91 -3.67
C VAL A 126 -1.03 -11.62 -4.17
N GLN A 127 -2.22 -11.35 -3.64
CA GLN A 127 -2.91 -10.10 -3.83
C GLN A 127 -2.32 -9.07 -2.88
N VAL A 128 -2.07 -7.86 -3.41
CA VAL A 128 -1.42 -6.78 -2.68
C VAL A 128 -2.26 -5.53 -2.83
N ARG A 129 -2.47 -4.82 -1.73
CA ARG A 129 -3.09 -3.49 -1.73
C ARG A 129 -2.33 -2.58 -0.77
N SER A 130 -2.07 -1.34 -1.21
CA SER A 130 -1.54 -0.28 -0.37
C SER A 130 -2.28 1.00 -0.72
N ALA A 131 -3.02 1.57 0.23
CA ALA A 131 -3.87 2.71 -0.01
C ALA A 131 -3.72 3.74 1.10
N LEU A 132 -3.50 5.00 0.74
CA LEU A 132 -3.64 6.09 1.71
C LEU A 132 -5.07 6.09 2.25
N ARG A 133 -5.23 6.11 3.57
CA ARG A 133 -6.55 6.19 4.19
C ARG A 133 -7.16 7.55 3.88
N SER A 134 -8.41 7.55 3.42
CA SER A 134 -9.17 8.78 3.22
C SER A 134 -9.20 9.59 4.51
N MET A 135 -8.77 10.84 4.44
CA MET A 135 -8.87 11.75 5.57
C MET A 135 -10.33 12.18 5.76
N ALA A 136 -10.67 12.62 6.98
CA ALA A 136 -11.97 13.22 7.24
C ALA A 136 -12.14 14.45 6.33
N PRO A 137 -13.36 14.70 5.81
CA PRO A 137 -13.61 15.93 5.09
C PRO A 137 -13.31 17.14 5.97
N ASP A 138 -12.82 18.21 5.37
CA ASP A 138 -12.67 19.50 6.03
C ASP A 138 -14.04 20.06 6.48
N ALA A 139 -14.03 21.20 7.17
CA ALA A 139 -15.25 21.86 7.64
C ALA A 139 -16.25 22.22 6.51
N PHE A 140 -15.84 22.13 5.24
CA PHE A 140 -16.64 22.41 4.06
C PHE A 140 -17.06 21.14 3.31
N GLY A 141 -16.77 19.96 3.85
CA GLY A 141 -17.12 18.69 3.22
C GLY A 141 -16.11 18.22 2.17
N ASN A 142 -14.99 18.92 1.96
CA ASN A 142 -13.99 18.50 0.98
C ASN A 142 -13.04 17.47 1.61
N VAL A 143 -12.89 16.32 0.97
CA VAL A 143 -11.80 15.40 1.29
C VAL A 143 -10.57 15.85 0.51
N GLN A 144 -9.69 16.61 1.16
CA GLN A 144 -8.34 16.83 0.63
C GLN A 144 -7.45 15.69 1.10
N THR A 145 -7.19 14.75 0.20
CA THR A 145 -6.11 13.80 0.41
C THR A 145 -4.83 14.47 -0.09
N PRO A 146 -3.78 14.65 0.72
CA PRO A 146 -2.50 15.19 0.26
C PRO A 146 -1.68 14.11 -0.47
N PRO A 147 -0.83 14.47 -1.45
CA PRO A 147 0.06 13.53 -2.13
C PRO A 147 0.77 12.64 -1.12
N ASP A 148 0.86 11.34 -1.42
CA ASP A 148 1.48 10.40 -0.49
C ASP A 148 3.01 10.45 -0.54
N SER A 149 3.62 11.40 -1.26
CA SER A 149 5.06 11.62 -1.34
C SER A 149 5.86 10.35 -1.67
N LEU A 150 5.30 9.52 -2.55
CA LEU A 150 5.83 8.21 -2.94
C LEU A 150 5.84 7.14 -1.82
N LEU A 151 5.22 7.39 -0.66
CA LEU A 151 5.25 6.49 0.51
C LEU A 151 4.79 5.07 0.15
N ASN A 152 3.65 4.94 -0.55
CA ASN A 152 3.13 3.61 -0.91
C ASN A 152 4.06 2.86 -1.86
N ALA A 153 4.58 3.52 -2.90
CA ALA A 153 5.49 2.86 -3.84
C ALA A 153 6.82 2.48 -3.18
N LYS A 154 7.44 3.39 -2.41
CA LYS A 154 8.71 3.12 -1.72
C LYS A 154 8.57 1.94 -0.75
N ARG A 155 7.49 1.89 0.05
CA ARG A 155 7.20 0.79 0.98
C ARG A 155 7.05 -0.55 0.25
N LEU A 156 6.19 -0.60 -0.76
CA LEU A 156 5.99 -1.84 -1.52
C LEU A 156 7.25 -2.28 -2.28
N ASN A 157 8.06 -1.33 -2.74
CA ASN A 157 9.35 -1.63 -3.37
C ASN A 157 10.36 -2.20 -2.36
N TRP A 158 10.42 -1.68 -1.14
CA TRP A 158 11.26 -2.24 -0.07
C TRP A 158 10.89 -3.71 0.23
N PHE A 159 9.59 -4.01 0.32
CA PHE A 159 9.09 -5.37 0.52
C PHE A 159 9.41 -6.26 -0.67
N SER A 160 9.05 -5.82 -1.88
CA SER A 160 9.25 -6.62 -3.10
C SER A 160 10.72 -6.92 -3.37
N GLU A 161 11.63 -5.99 -3.10
CA GLU A 161 13.08 -6.21 -3.25
C GLU A 161 13.58 -7.35 -2.36
N ARG A 162 13.15 -7.38 -1.10
CA ARG A 162 13.53 -8.44 -0.14
C ARG A 162 12.88 -9.77 -0.48
N LEU A 163 11.61 -9.77 -0.88
CA LEU A 163 10.93 -10.99 -1.33
C LEU A 163 11.59 -11.57 -2.59
N ARG A 164 12.02 -10.74 -3.55
CA ARG A 164 12.79 -11.19 -4.72
C ARG A 164 14.10 -11.88 -4.31
N LYS A 165 14.81 -11.36 -3.31
CA LYS A 165 16.00 -12.02 -2.73
C LYS A 165 15.68 -13.37 -2.07
N MET A 166 14.42 -13.59 -1.66
CA MET A 166 13.91 -14.84 -1.11
C MET A 166 13.27 -15.77 -2.17
N GLY A 167 13.38 -15.43 -3.46
CA GLY A 167 12.89 -16.26 -4.57
C GLY A 167 11.45 -15.99 -5.01
N TRP A 168 10.79 -14.96 -4.48
CA TRP A 168 9.44 -14.58 -4.91
C TRP A 168 9.47 -13.83 -6.24
N ALA A 169 8.37 -13.93 -7.01
CA ALA A 169 8.12 -13.00 -8.10
C ALA A 169 7.31 -11.82 -7.56
N ALA A 170 7.98 -10.72 -7.20
CA ALA A 170 7.34 -9.50 -6.72
C ALA A 170 7.82 -8.32 -7.58
N PRO A 171 7.06 -7.88 -8.60
CA PRO A 171 7.48 -6.80 -9.50
C PRO A 171 7.67 -5.47 -8.76
N GLU A 172 8.62 -4.68 -9.23
CA GLU A 172 8.86 -3.32 -8.75
C GLU A 172 7.85 -2.34 -9.34
N ILE A 173 7.44 -1.35 -8.54
CA ILE A 173 6.63 -0.22 -8.96
C ILE A 173 7.57 0.90 -9.39
N THR A 174 7.57 1.23 -10.68
CA THR A 174 8.41 2.27 -11.26
C THR A 174 7.59 3.35 -11.98
N GLU A 175 8.22 4.48 -12.31
CA GLU A 175 7.61 5.54 -13.13
C GLU A 175 7.12 5.01 -14.48
N GLN A 176 7.81 4.05 -15.08
CA GLN A 176 7.39 3.45 -16.35
C GLN A 176 6.10 2.62 -16.19
N THR A 177 5.93 1.96 -15.04
CA THR A 177 4.74 1.12 -14.76
C THR A 177 3.54 1.91 -14.25
N HIS A 178 3.77 3.06 -13.59
CA HIS A 178 2.73 3.87 -12.94
C HIS A 178 2.99 5.39 -13.12
N PRO A 179 3.08 5.90 -14.35
CA PRO A 179 3.59 7.24 -14.62
C PRO A 179 2.76 8.37 -13.97
N GLU A 180 1.44 8.24 -13.89
CA GLU A 180 0.56 9.24 -13.29
C GLU A 180 0.81 9.39 -11.79
N TYR A 181 1.07 8.28 -11.08
CA TYR A 181 1.39 8.29 -9.66
C TYR A 181 2.68 9.06 -9.38
N PHE A 182 3.73 8.77 -10.16
CA PHE A 182 5.01 9.45 -10.02
C PHE A 182 4.91 10.93 -10.43
N ALA A 183 4.22 11.23 -11.52
CA ALA A 183 4.02 12.61 -11.97
C ALA A 183 3.28 13.47 -10.94
N GLU A 184 2.26 12.94 -10.27
CA GLU A 184 1.54 13.66 -9.22
C GLU A 184 2.43 13.95 -8.00
N ASN A 185 3.17 12.93 -7.55
CA ASN A 185 4.05 13.06 -6.40
C ASN A 185 5.29 13.94 -6.67
N MET A 186 5.81 13.98 -7.89
CA MET A 186 6.91 14.88 -8.29
C MET A 186 6.46 16.34 -8.38
N LYS A 187 5.24 16.61 -8.89
CA LYS A 187 4.67 17.97 -8.92
C LYS A 187 4.45 18.54 -7.52
N ALA A 188 4.12 17.68 -6.56
CA ALA A 188 3.98 18.05 -5.16
C ALA A 188 5.32 18.41 -4.52
N GLY A 189 6.38 17.65 -4.83
CA GLY A 189 7.75 17.89 -4.36
C GLY A 189 8.29 19.27 -4.75
N LEU A 190 7.94 19.79 -5.94
CA LEU A 190 8.34 21.13 -6.39
C LEU A 190 7.67 22.29 -5.61
N LYS A 191 6.53 22.05 -4.94
CA LYS A 191 5.90 23.08 -4.08
C LYS A 191 6.46 23.09 -2.66
N THR A 192 7.05 21.98 -2.19
CA THR A 192 7.62 21.85 -0.85
C THR A 192 9.11 22.23 -0.76
N VAL A 193 9.82 22.43 -1.88
CA VAL A 193 11.22 22.94 -1.89
C VAL A 193 11.35 24.41 -1.42
N GLY A 194 10.26 25.02 -0.95
CA GLY A 194 10.27 26.29 -0.21
C GLY A 194 10.49 26.16 1.30
N LEU A 195 10.74 24.96 1.82
CA LEU A 195 11.17 24.76 3.21
C LEU A 195 12.58 24.17 3.21
N GLU A 196 13.55 25.07 3.36
CA GLU A 196 14.96 24.77 3.53
C GLU A 196 15.20 23.85 4.74
N PHE A 197 16.14 22.92 4.56
CA PHE A 197 17.03 22.32 5.56
C PHE A 197 16.48 22.16 6.99
N MET A 198 16.17 20.92 7.38
CA MET A 198 16.24 20.53 8.79
C MET A 198 17.46 19.61 8.99
N PRO A 199 18.32 19.92 9.96
CA PRO A 199 19.55 19.17 10.21
C PRO A 199 19.23 17.80 10.80
N GLU A 200 20.18 16.87 10.60
CA GLU A 200 20.21 15.55 11.24
C GLU A 200 19.90 15.67 12.73
N ARG A 201 18.90 14.92 13.21
CA ARG A 201 18.60 14.83 14.63
C ARG A 201 19.16 13.51 15.14
N GLU A 202 20.08 13.60 16.09
CA GLU A 202 20.66 12.48 16.82
C GLU A 202 19.57 11.60 17.44
N GLU A 203 19.82 10.29 17.42
CA GLU A 203 19.03 9.25 18.07
C GLU A 203 18.90 9.56 19.57
N ASP A 204 17.71 9.97 20.02
CA ASP A 204 17.26 9.67 21.37
C ASP A 204 15.75 9.91 21.50
N GLY A 205 15.03 8.85 21.87
CA GLY A 205 13.62 8.89 22.24
C GLY A 205 12.65 8.56 21.10
N LYS A 206 12.12 7.34 21.11
CA LYS A 206 10.91 7.00 20.33
C LYS A 206 9.78 7.93 20.77
N PRO A 207 9.16 8.72 19.89
CA PRO A 207 7.92 9.38 20.23
C PRO A 207 6.80 8.34 20.27
N GLU A 208 6.07 8.27 21.38
CA GLU A 208 4.78 7.61 21.44
C GLU A 208 3.78 8.43 20.62
N TYR A 209 3.60 8.06 19.36
CA TYR A 209 2.44 8.47 18.56
C TYR A 209 1.53 7.26 18.33
N TRP A 210 1.10 6.60 19.41
CA TRP A 210 -0.01 5.64 19.42
C TRP A 210 -0.69 5.61 20.79
#